data_AF-A0A553PQV5-F1
#
_entry.id   AF-A0A553PQV5-F1
#
_cell.length_a   1.000
_cell.length_b   1.000
_cell.length_c   1.000
_cell.angle_alpha   90.00
_cell.angle_beta   90.00
_cell.angle_gamma   90.00
#
_symmetry.space_group_name_H-M   'P 1'
#
loop_
_entity.id
_entity.type
_entity.pdbx_description
1 polymer ?
#
loop_
_entity_poly.entity_id
_entity_poly.type
_entity_poly.pdbx_seq_one_letter_code
_entity_poly.pdbx_strand_id
1 'polypeptide(L)'
;MLEIFRELRGLLRVSHVHIDSWVFRLHYSVTTTCMFAFSLIVSAKQYVGNPIDCIHSKDIPEEVLNTYCWIHSTYTIPSAFWKRIGFDVAHPGVDKTLDPEERRYHKYYQWVCFCLFFQVRTHV
;
A
#
# COMPACT_ATOMS: atom_id res chain seq x y z
N MET A 1 15.64 0.81 11.81
CA MET A 1 15.95 -0.06 10.65
C MET A 1 16.76 -1.31 11.04
N LEU A 2 17.84 -1.19 11.82
CA LEU A 2 18.68 -2.34 12.22
C LEU A 2 17.97 -3.38 13.10
N GLU A 3 17.05 -2.95 13.96
CA GLU A 3 16.25 -3.88 14.80
C GLU A 3 15.30 -4.73 13.97
N ILE A 4 14.66 -4.15 12.95
CA ILE A 4 13.77 -4.87 12.02
C ILE A 4 14.55 -5.98 11.30
N PHE A 5 15.77 -5.68 10.83
CA PHE A 5 16.65 -6.67 10.21
C PHE A 5 17.05 -7.81 11.15
N ARG A 6 17.20 -7.53 12.45
CA ARG A 6 17.51 -8.54 13.47
C ARG A 6 16.32 -9.47 13.69
N GLU A 7 15.11 -8.94 13.81
CA GLU A 7 13.87 -9.73 13.94
C GLU A 7 13.62 -10.59 12.70
N LEU A 8 13.83 -10.03 11.50
CA LEU A 8 13.73 -10.75 10.22
C LEU A 8 14.74 -11.90 10.11
N ARG A 9 15.97 -11.71 10.58
CA ARG A 9 16.99 -12.76 10.61
C ARG A 9 16.64 -13.87 11.60
N GLY A 10 15.90 -13.55 12.66
CA GLY A 10 15.34 -14.52 13.61
C GLY A 10 14.31 -15.44 12.96
N LEU A 11 13.42 -14.88 12.14
CA LEU A 11 12.39 -15.60 11.38
C LEU A 11 12.97 -16.54 10.29
N LEU A 12 14.12 -16.17 9.72
CA LEU A 12 14.85 -17.00 8.74
C LEU A 12 15.66 -18.15 9.37
N ARG A 13 15.51 -18.43 10.67
CA ARG A 13 16.16 -19.61 11.27
C ARG A 13 15.57 -20.89 10.70
N VAL A 14 16.26 -21.41 9.69
CA VAL A 14 16.09 -22.75 9.16
C VAL A 14 16.41 -23.76 10.27
N SER A 15 15.43 -24.60 10.62
CA SER A 15 15.65 -25.75 11.50
C SER A 15 16.66 -26.71 10.88
N HIS A 16 17.57 -27.24 11.69
CA HIS A 16 18.61 -28.18 11.25
C HIS A 16 18.03 -29.56 10.90
N VAL A 17 16.85 -29.91 11.42
CA VAL A 17 16.17 -31.18 11.17
C VAL A 17 15.20 -31.01 10.00
N HIS A 18 15.44 -31.77 8.93
CA HIS A 18 14.69 -31.68 7.68
C HIS A 18 13.75 -32.88 7.55
N ILE A 19 12.47 -32.67 7.82
CA ILE A 19 11.41 -33.68 7.61
C ILE A 19 10.62 -33.37 6.32
N ASP A 20 10.63 -32.11 5.84
CA ASP A 20 9.78 -31.62 4.75
C ASP A 20 10.51 -31.38 3.42
N SER A 21 9.73 -31.40 2.33
CA SER A 21 10.18 -31.07 0.97
C SER A 21 10.62 -29.60 0.83
N TRP A 22 11.54 -29.34 -0.11
CA TRP A 22 12.09 -28.01 -0.39
C TRP A 22 11.01 -26.96 -0.72
N VAL A 23 9.91 -27.37 -1.35
CA VAL A 23 8.76 -26.51 -1.68
C VAL A 23 8.09 -26.00 -0.39
N PHE A 24 7.84 -26.87 0.58
CA PHE A 24 7.24 -26.47 1.85
C PHE A 24 8.15 -25.51 2.61
N ARG A 25 9.47 -25.77 2.59
CA ARG A 25 10.47 -24.90 3.21
C ARG A 25 10.53 -23.51 2.60
N LEU A 26 10.37 -23.38 1.28
CA LEU A 26 10.24 -22.07 0.63
C LEU A 26 8.99 -21.33 1.11
N HIS A 27 7.85 -22.03 1.22
CA HIS A 27 6.59 -21.43 1.64
C HIS A 27 6.60 -20.92 3.08
N TYR A 28 6.96 -21.76 4.07
CA TYR A 28 6.86 -21.33 5.48
C TYR A 28 8.02 -20.42 5.91
N SER A 29 9.20 -20.50 5.27
CA SER A 29 10.38 -19.74 5.69
C SER A 29 10.59 -18.48 4.84
N VAL A 30 10.67 -18.62 3.52
CA VAL A 30 11.03 -17.50 2.63
C VAL A 30 9.84 -16.60 2.35
N THR A 31 8.71 -17.18 1.92
CA THR A 31 7.52 -16.40 1.56
C THR A 31 6.94 -15.66 2.77
N THR A 32 6.82 -16.33 3.92
CA THR A 32 6.37 -15.73 5.19
C THR A 32 7.25 -14.57 5.63
N THR A 33 8.58 -14.74 5.58
CA THR A 33 9.53 -13.67 5.92
C THR A 33 9.40 -12.47 4.97
N CYS A 34 9.24 -12.73 3.67
CA CYS A 34 9.08 -11.69 2.66
C CYS A 34 7.80 -10.88 2.86
N MET A 35 6.66 -11.54 3.10
CA MET A 35 5.38 -10.89 3.39
C MET A 35 5.44 -10.07 4.69
N PHE A 36 6.12 -10.58 5.73
CA PHE A 36 6.33 -9.84 6.97
C PHE A 36 7.19 -8.58 6.75
N ALA A 37 8.28 -8.69 5.98
CA ALA A 37 9.10 -7.54 5.62
C ALA A 37 8.30 -6.46 4.87
N PHE A 38 7.53 -6.85 3.86
CA PHE A 38 6.70 -5.91 3.11
C PHE A 38 5.60 -5.29 3.97
N SER A 39 4.96 -6.04 4.87
CA SER A 39 3.99 -5.49 5.82
C SER A 39 4.61 -4.41 6.72
N LEU A 40 5.83 -4.63 7.22
CA LEU A 40 6.55 -3.64 8.03
C LEU A 40 6.93 -2.39 7.23
N ILE A 41 7.44 -2.57 6.00
CA ILE A 41 7.84 -1.45 5.13
C ILE A 41 6.62 -0.58 4.79
N VAL A 42 5.51 -1.22 4.40
CA VAL A 42 4.27 -0.53 4.05
C VAL A 42 3.71 0.21 5.27
N SER A 43 3.66 -0.43 6.43
CA SER A 43 3.23 0.19 7.69
C SER A 43 4.11 1.39 8.06
N ALA A 44 5.43 1.29 7.94
CA ALA A 44 6.35 2.38 8.25
C ALA A 44 6.06 3.61 7.39
N LYS A 45 5.81 3.43 6.08
CA LYS A 45 5.47 4.55 5.18
C LYS A 45 4.11 5.17 5.51
N GLN A 46 3.13 4.37 5.92
CA GLN A 46 1.77 4.85 6.19
C GLN A 46 1.63 5.57 7.53
N TYR A 47 2.39 5.18 8.56
CA TYR A 47 2.27 5.73 9.91
C TYR A 47 3.34 6.78 10.27
N VAL A 48 4.53 6.69 9.68
CA VAL A 48 5.66 7.58 10.01
C VAL A 48 6.01 8.54 8.86
N GLY A 49 5.59 8.21 7.63
CA GLY A 49 5.78 9.07 6.45
C GLY A 49 4.48 9.69 5.96
N ASN A 50 4.57 10.48 4.88
CA ASN A 50 3.41 11.00 4.16
C ASN A 50 2.83 9.91 3.24
N PRO A 51 1.60 9.42 3.47
CA PRO A 51 1.01 8.36 2.65
C PRO A 51 0.58 8.88 1.27
N ILE A 52 0.27 10.17 1.16
CA ILE A 52 -0.15 10.85 -0.07
C ILE A 52 0.23 12.34 0.01
N ASP A 53 0.64 12.91 -1.13
CA ASP A 53 0.84 14.35 -1.28
C ASP A 53 -0.21 14.90 -2.25
N CYS A 54 -1.02 15.85 -1.77
CA CYS A 54 -2.09 16.50 -2.51
C CYS A 54 -1.66 17.89 -2.97
N ILE A 55 -2.09 18.27 -4.18
CA ILE A 55 -1.91 19.63 -4.69
C ILE A 55 -2.82 20.56 -3.87
N HIS A 56 -2.23 21.54 -3.19
CA HIS A 56 -2.95 22.48 -2.33
C HIS A 56 -2.77 23.93 -2.78
N SER A 57 -3.77 24.77 -2.47
CA SER A 57 -3.65 26.22 -2.57
C SER A 57 -2.98 26.77 -1.30
N LYS A 58 -2.36 27.96 -1.38
CA LYS A 58 -1.58 28.57 -0.28
C LYS A 58 -2.40 28.85 0.99
N ASP A 59 -3.73 28.80 0.90
CA ASP A 59 -4.65 29.17 1.98
C ASP A 59 -4.86 28.04 3.01
N ILE A 60 -4.47 26.79 2.70
CA ILE A 60 -4.69 25.61 3.56
C ILE A 60 -3.36 24.90 3.85
N PRO A 61 -3.08 24.53 5.13
CA PRO A 61 -1.90 23.74 5.46
C PRO A 61 -1.89 22.39 4.75
N GLU A 62 -0.74 22.03 4.19
CA GLU A 62 -0.52 20.79 3.42
C GLU A 62 -0.90 19.53 4.21
N GLU A 63 -0.51 19.45 5.48
CA GLU A 63 -0.79 18.30 6.36
C GLU A 63 -2.28 18.01 6.51
N VAL A 64 -3.10 19.07 6.61
CA VAL A 64 -4.56 18.95 6.74
C VAL A 64 -5.17 18.43 5.45
N LEU A 65 -4.74 18.95 4.30
CA LEU A 65 -5.26 18.51 3.01
C LEU A 65 -4.83 17.06 2.71
N ASN A 66 -3.57 16.70 2.97
CA ASN A 66 -3.07 15.35 2.79
C ASN A 66 -3.83 14.35 3.68
N THR A 67 -4.08 14.72 4.94
CA THR A 67 -4.88 13.90 5.87
C THR A 67 -6.32 13.74 5.38
N TYR A 68 -6.94 14.81 4.90
CA TYR A 68 -8.28 14.76 4.34
C TYR A 68 -8.36 13.87 3.09
N CYS A 69 -7.43 14.05 2.15
CA CYS A 69 -7.30 13.22 0.95
C CYS A 69 -7.14 11.73 1.32
N TRP A 70 -6.31 11.45 2.33
CA TRP A 70 -6.02 10.09 2.78
C TRP A 70 -7.24 9.42 3.42
N ILE A 71 -7.95 10.11 4.32
CA ILE A 71 -9.11 9.55 5.03
C ILE A 71 -10.31 9.41 4.08
N HIS A 72 -10.61 10.44 3.29
CA HIS A 72 -11.80 10.49 2.44
C HIS A 72 -11.67 9.64 1.17
N SER A 73 -10.49 9.04 0.94
CA SER A 73 -10.13 8.24 -0.24
C SER A 73 -10.15 9.04 -1.55
N THR A 74 -9.26 8.67 -2.46
CA THR A 74 -9.20 9.25 -3.81
C THR A 74 -9.98 8.39 -4.81
N TYR A 75 -10.37 9.00 -5.93
CA TYR A 75 -11.00 8.28 -7.04
C TYR A 75 -10.33 8.65 -8.37
N THR A 76 -10.43 7.74 -9.33
CA THR A 76 -10.01 7.97 -10.71
C THR A 76 -11.19 7.73 -11.66
N ILE A 77 -11.22 8.46 -12.77
CA ILE A 77 -12.25 8.37 -13.80
C ILE A 77 -11.66 7.67 -15.03
N PRO A 78 -12.09 6.44 -15.38
CA PRO A 78 -11.53 5.67 -16.48
C PRO A 78 -11.62 6.34 -17.86
N SER A 79 -12.71 7.06 -18.17
CA SER A 79 -12.81 7.77 -19.46
C SER A 79 -11.84 8.93 -19.59
N ALA A 80 -11.44 9.53 -18.47
CA ALA A 80 -10.55 10.68 -18.43
C ALA A 80 -9.10 10.35 -18.79
N PHE A 81 -8.73 9.06 -18.87
CA PHE A 81 -7.39 8.66 -19.32
C PHE A 81 -7.16 8.91 -20.82
N TRP A 82 -8.22 8.90 -21.63
CA TRP A 82 -8.14 9.06 -23.08
C TRP A 82 -8.43 10.50 -23.55
N LYS A 83 -8.68 11.42 -22.61
CA LYS A 83 -8.96 12.83 -22.89
C LYS A 83 -7.67 13.63 -23.11
N ARG A 84 -7.77 14.77 -23.81
CA ARG A 84 -6.59 15.59 -24.12
C ARG A 84 -6.17 16.37 -22.88
N ILE A 85 -4.96 16.10 -22.42
CA ILE A 85 -4.35 16.77 -21.28
C ILE A 85 -4.11 18.24 -21.62
N GLY A 86 -4.48 19.15 -20.70
CA GLY A 86 -4.31 20.60 -20.84
C GLY A 86 -5.45 21.33 -21.56
N PHE A 87 -6.36 20.59 -22.21
CA PHE A 87 -7.59 21.15 -22.79
C PHE A 87 -8.83 20.60 -22.07
N ASP A 88 -9.02 19.28 -22.11
CA ASP A 88 -10.19 18.61 -21.56
C ASP A 88 -10.00 18.21 -20.09
N VAL A 89 -8.77 17.83 -19.70
CA VAL A 89 -8.44 17.36 -18.35
C VAL A 89 -7.11 17.94 -17.87
N ALA A 90 -7.00 18.17 -16.55
CA ALA A 90 -5.76 18.64 -15.93
C ALA A 90 -4.69 17.53 -15.84
N HIS A 91 -5.12 16.28 -15.67
CA HIS A 91 -4.26 15.10 -15.58
C HIS A 91 -5.04 13.85 -16.01
N PRO A 92 -4.39 12.83 -16.59
CA PRO A 92 -5.05 11.55 -16.89
C PRO A 92 -5.77 10.97 -15.67
N GLY A 93 -7.02 10.55 -15.86
CA GLY A 93 -7.84 9.96 -14.80
C GLY A 93 -8.48 10.96 -13.83
N VAL A 94 -8.23 12.27 -13.99
CA VAL A 94 -8.80 13.36 -13.18
C VAL A 94 -9.75 14.18 -14.05
N ASP A 95 -11.03 14.15 -13.70
CA ASP A 95 -12.07 14.86 -14.42
C ASP A 95 -13.16 15.35 -13.46
N LYS A 96 -13.92 16.35 -13.88
CA LYS A 96 -15.00 16.98 -13.11
C LYS A 96 -16.35 16.29 -13.35
N THR A 97 -16.37 15.13 -14.00
CA THR A 97 -17.62 14.41 -14.32
C THR A 97 -18.46 14.20 -13.06
N LEU A 98 -19.73 14.60 -13.15
CA LEU A 98 -20.70 14.50 -12.06
C LEU A 98 -21.25 13.08 -11.89
N ASP A 99 -21.08 12.22 -12.89
CA ASP A 99 -21.52 10.84 -12.87
C ASP A 99 -20.78 10.05 -11.77
N PRO A 100 -21.48 9.60 -10.71
CA PRO A 100 -20.86 8.82 -9.65
C PRO A 100 -20.49 7.40 -10.09
N GLU A 101 -21.13 6.85 -11.14
CA GLU A 101 -20.90 5.47 -11.59
C GLU A 101 -19.53 5.30 -12.24
N GLU A 102 -19.00 6.38 -12.81
CA GLU A 102 -17.70 6.38 -13.46
C GLU A 102 -16.52 6.42 -12.47
N ARG A 103 -16.77 6.73 -11.20
CA ARG A 103 -15.71 6.92 -10.19
C ARG A 103 -15.21 5.59 -9.66
N ARG A 104 -13.92 5.31 -9.87
CA ARG A 104 -13.21 4.17 -9.26
C ARG A 104 -12.46 4.62 -8.01
N TYR A 105 -12.90 4.18 -6.84
CA TYR A 105 -12.32 4.57 -5.54
C TYR A 105 -11.15 3.68 -5.12
N HIS A 106 -10.10 4.29 -4.57
CA HIS A 106 -8.86 3.64 -4.18
C HIS A 106 -8.72 3.50 -2.65
N LYS A 107 -9.71 2.87 -2.00
CA LYS A 107 -9.72 2.72 -0.53
C LYS A 107 -8.76 1.63 -0.01
N TYR A 108 -8.30 0.75 -0.89
CA TYR A 108 -7.55 -0.45 -0.52
C TYR A 108 -6.20 -0.12 0.13
N TYR A 109 -5.56 1.00 -0.21
CA TYR A 109 -4.26 1.38 0.35
C TYR A 109 -4.26 1.46 1.88
N GLN A 110 -5.38 1.81 2.51
CA GLN A 110 -5.51 1.85 3.97
C GLN A 110 -5.44 0.45 4.60
N TRP A 111 -5.81 -0.60 3.87
CA TRP A 111 -6.01 -1.96 4.39
C TRP A 111 -4.92 -2.96 3.99
N VAL A 112 -4.11 -2.63 2.98
CA VAL A 112 -3.05 -3.52 2.46
C VAL A 112 -2.11 -4.00 3.58
N CYS A 113 -1.71 -3.12 4.50
CA CYS A 113 -0.83 -3.48 5.61
C CYS A 113 -1.43 -4.56 6.53
N PHE A 114 -2.73 -4.45 6.85
CA PHE A 114 -3.46 -5.41 7.66
C PHE A 114 -3.67 -6.73 6.92
N CYS A 115 -4.01 -6.69 5.62
CA CYS A 115 -4.15 -7.91 4.81
C CYS A 115 -2.83 -8.69 4.76
N LEU A 116 -1.70 -8.01 4.50
CA LEU A 116 -0.38 -8.66 4.48
C LEU A 116 -0.03 -9.25 5.85
N PHE A 117 -0.33 -8.53 6.94
CA PHE A 117 -0.09 -9.03 8.30
C PHE A 117 -0.93 -10.28 8.63
N PHE A 118 -2.20 -10.31 8.26
CA PHE A 118 -3.06 -11.48 8.51
C PHE A 118 -2.70 -12.68 7.62
N GLN A 119 -2.30 -12.45 6.37
CA GLN A 119 -1.87 -13.51 5.47
C GLN A 119 -0.62 -14.26 5.99
N VAL A 120 0.30 -13.55 6.65
CA VAL A 120 1.46 -14.16 7.32
C VAL A 120 1.03 -15.17 8.40
N ARG A 121 -0.07 -14.90 9.11
CA ARG A 121 -0.57 -15.78 10.18
C ARG A 121 -1.28 -17.03 9.65
N THR A 122 -1.93 -16.95 8.49
CA THR A 122 -2.73 -18.05 7.92
C THR A 122 -1.91 -19.08 7.14
N HIS A 123 -0.62 -18.83 6.90
CA HIS A 123 0.29 -19.75 6.19
C HIS A 123 1.16 -20.62 7.12
N VAL A 124 0.82 -20.71 8.40
CA VAL A 124 1.45 -21.59 9.40
C VAL A 124 0.49 -22.71 9.81
#